data_AF-A0A6L5E079-F1
#
_entry.id   AF-A0A6L5E079-F1
#
_cell.length_a   1.000
_cell.length_b   1.000
_cell.length_c   1.000
_cell.angle_alpha   90.00
_cell.angle_beta   90.00
_cell.angle_gamma   90.00
#
_symmetry.space_group_name_H-M   'P 1'
#
loop_
_entity.id
_entity.type
_entity.pdbx_description
1 polymer ?
#
loop_
_entity_poly.entity_id
_entity_poly.type
_entity_poly.pdbx_seq_one_letter_code
_entity_poly.pdbx_strand_id
1 'polypeptide(L)'
;MANALDDLMDDAKKKGSELWSSVKSSSKEKLKKGIQNLNDAQPDIEEAGFVLIRLDVDIALLPRLFARFKQVHTISEEERKAILDKTKKNKFLNFILIGLFKAVDIKGEVKIDSMDLEEIELEIGLTPSAKLIFRREERLKLME
;
A
#
# COMPACT_ATOMS: atom_id res chain seq x y z
N MET A 1 -15.81 -12.04 35.30
CA MET A 1 -15.68 -11.29 34.03
C MET A 1 -14.51 -11.75 33.15
N ALA A 2 -13.59 -12.62 33.61
CA ALA A 2 -12.49 -13.11 32.78
C ALA A 2 -12.95 -14.01 31.61
N ASN A 3 -13.93 -14.88 31.83
CA ASN A 3 -14.31 -15.92 30.86
C ASN A 3 -15.03 -15.41 29.60
N ALA A 4 -15.73 -14.28 29.66
CA ALA A 4 -16.47 -13.75 28.51
C ALA A 4 -15.56 -13.14 27.44
N LEU A 5 -14.37 -12.65 27.84
CA LEU A 5 -13.35 -12.15 26.92
C LEU A 5 -12.58 -13.29 26.28
N ASP A 6 -12.29 -14.36 27.03
CA ASP A 6 -11.65 -15.56 26.50
C ASP A 6 -12.56 -16.30 25.50
N ASP A 7 -13.85 -16.47 25.81
CA ASP A 7 -14.81 -17.07 24.88
C ASP A 7 -14.96 -16.25 23.58
N LEU A 8 -14.98 -14.91 23.69
CA LEU A 8 -14.99 -14.02 22.52
C LEU A 8 -13.71 -14.11 21.69
N MET A 9 -12.55 -14.24 22.34
CA MET A 9 -11.26 -14.42 21.67
C MET A 9 -11.17 -15.79 20.97
N ASP A 10 -11.68 -16.85 21.57
CA ASP A 10 -11.66 -18.18 20.99
C ASP A 10 -12.64 -18.31 19.81
N ASP A 11 -13.82 -17.69 19.91
CA ASP A 11 -14.74 -17.56 18.78
C ASP A 11 -14.14 -16.72 17.64
N ALA A 12 -13.43 -15.64 17.95
CA ALA A 12 -12.74 -14.81 16.97
C ALA A 12 -11.59 -15.57 16.27
N LYS A 13 -10.78 -16.33 17.03
CA LYS A 13 -9.72 -17.19 16.47
C LYS A 13 -10.31 -18.28 15.58
N LYS A 14 -11.38 -18.94 16.03
CA LYS A 14 -12.06 -20.00 15.29
C LYS A 14 -12.63 -19.47 13.97
N LYS A 15 -13.39 -18.36 14.01
CA LYS A 15 -13.89 -17.69 12.82
C LYS A 15 -12.78 -17.18 11.90
N GLY A 16 -11.69 -16.64 12.45
CA GLY A 16 -10.51 -16.23 11.67
C GLY A 16 -9.86 -17.41 10.94
N SER A 17 -9.74 -18.56 11.60
CA SER A 17 -9.20 -19.79 11.00
C SER A 17 -10.13 -20.41 9.95
N GLU A 18 -11.44 -20.33 10.15
CA GLU A 18 -12.47 -20.78 9.21
C GLU A 18 -12.56 -19.87 7.98
N LEU A 19 -12.41 -18.56 8.18
CA LEU A 19 -12.24 -17.60 7.08
C LEU A 19 -10.95 -17.91 6.31
N TRP A 20 -9.84 -18.15 7.01
CA TRP A 20 -8.60 -18.53 6.36
C TRP A 20 -8.71 -19.85 5.59
N SER A 21 -9.43 -20.86 6.10
CA SER A 21 -9.60 -22.14 5.41
C SER A 21 -10.60 -22.06 4.24
N SER A 22 -11.59 -21.18 4.32
CA SER A 22 -12.59 -20.93 3.26
C SER A 22 -12.10 -20.02 2.13
N VAL A 23 -11.03 -19.24 2.36
CA VAL A 23 -10.29 -18.58 1.27
C VAL A 23 -9.74 -19.67 0.34
N LYS A 24 -10.27 -19.72 -0.89
CA LYS A 24 -9.84 -20.67 -1.94
C LYS A 24 -8.31 -20.63 -2.07
N SER A 25 -7.68 -21.78 -2.29
CA SER A 25 -6.22 -21.90 -2.46
C SER A 25 -5.66 -20.91 -3.48
N SER A 26 -6.39 -20.65 -4.56
CA SER A 26 -6.06 -19.67 -5.60
C SER A 26 -6.02 -18.22 -5.10
N SER A 27 -6.82 -17.85 -4.09
CA SER A 27 -6.79 -16.53 -3.47
C SER A 27 -5.57 -16.35 -2.56
N LYS A 28 -5.18 -17.39 -1.81
CA LYS A 28 -3.96 -17.36 -0.98
C LYS A 28 -2.70 -17.22 -1.84
N GLU A 29 -2.65 -17.94 -2.96
CA GLU A 29 -1.53 -17.88 -3.89
C GLU A 29 -1.41 -16.50 -4.55
N LYS A 30 -2.54 -15.89 -4.93
CA LYS A 30 -2.57 -14.50 -5.45
C LYS A 30 -2.05 -13.49 -4.44
N LEU A 31 -2.46 -13.59 -3.17
CA LEU A 31 -1.94 -12.75 -2.09
C LEU A 31 -0.43 -12.91 -1.93
N LYS A 32 0.04 -14.15 -1.79
CA LYS A 32 1.48 -14.44 -1.66
C LYS A 32 2.28 -13.88 -2.83
N LYS A 33 1.80 -14.08 -4.06
CA LYS A 33 2.43 -13.55 -5.27
C LYS A 33 2.43 -12.03 -5.31
N GLY A 34 1.34 -11.38 -4.89
CA GLY A 34 1.28 -9.91 -4.79
C GLY A 34 2.30 -9.34 -3.81
N ILE A 35 2.44 -9.97 -2.63
CA ILE A 35 3.44 -9.59 -1.62
C ILE A 35 4.87 -9.84 -2.12
N GLN A 36 5.11 -10.97 -2.78
CA GLN A 36 6.42 -11.27 -3.38
C GLN A 36 6.79 -10.26 -4.47
N ASN A 37 5.87 -9.99 -5.40
CA ASN A 37 6.09 -8.98 -6.43
C ASN A 37 6.37 -7.59 -5.84
N LEU A 38 5.71 -7.24 -4.73
CA LEU A 38 5.97 -5.98 -4.03
C LEU A 38 7.37 -5.96 -3.42
N ASN A 39 7.81 -7.03 -2.75
CA ASN A 39 9.16 -7.14 -2.21
C ASN A 39 10.23 -7.04 -3.31
N ASP A 40 10.04 -7.75 -4.42
CA ASP A 40 10.97 -7.72 -5.56
C ASP A 40 11.03 -6.34 -6.22
N ALA A 41 9.96 -5.56 -6.13
CA ALA A 41 9.85 -4.21 -6.65
C ALA A 41 10.46 -3.12 -5.75
N GLN A 42 10.72 -3.42 -4.46
CA GLN A 42 11.20 -2.42 -3.49
C GLN A 42 12.45 -1.65 -3.95
N PRO A 43 13.50 -2.30 -4.50
CA PRO A 43 14.71 -1.57 -4.90
C PRO A 43 14.43 -0.49 -5.97
N ASP A 44 13.59 -0.80 -6.95
CA ASP A 44 13.23 0.16 -8.01
C ASP A 44 12.28 1.26 -7.49
N ILE A 45 11.43 0.95 -6.50
CA ILE A 45 10.56 1.94 -5.83
C ILE A 45 11.41 2.91 -4.99
N GLU A 46 12.42 2.41 -4.29
CA GLU A 46 13.38 3.20 -3.51
C GLU A 46 14.24 4.09 -4.42
N GLU A 47 14.72 3.56 -5.55
CA GLU A 47 15.42 4.32 -6.61
C GLU A 47 14.52 5.45 -7.15
N ALA A 48 13.21 5.23 -7.21
CA ALA A 48 12.23 6.22 -7.66
C ALA A 48 11.89 7.32 -6.64
N GLY A 49 12.46 7.26 -5.43
CA GLY A 49 12.22 8.27 -4.39
C GLY A 49 11.16 7.92 -3.36
N PHE A 50 10.71 6.67 -3.29
CA PHE A 50 9.62 6.24 -2.41
C PHE A 50 10.03 5.08 -1.50
N VAL A 51 9.45 5.01 -0.31
CA VAL A 51 9.60 3.86 0.59
C VAL A 51 8.23 3.32 0.97
N LEU A 52 8.09 1.99 0.98
CA LEU A 52 6.91 1.33 1.53
C LEU A 52 6.93 1.48 3.06
N ILE A 53 5.93 2.18 3.61
CA ILE A 53 5.83 2.43 5.06
C ILE A 53 4.80 1.54 5.74
N ARG A 54 3.84 0.99 4.98
CA ARG A 54 2.77 0.15 5.50
C ARG A 54 2.18 -0.72 4.40
N LEU A 55 1.88 -1.97 4.73
CA LEU A 55 1.12 -2.88 3.90
C LEU A 55 -0.09 -3.37 4.70
N ASP A 56 -1.28 -2.97 4.29
CA ASP A 56 -2.52 -3.51 4.83
C ASP A 56 -3.00 -4.67 3.95
N VAL A 57 -3.31 -5.81 4.58
CA VAL A 57 -3.81 -7.00 3.90
C VAL A 57 -5.22 -7.27 4.38
N ASP A 58 -6.20 -7.09 3.50
CA ASP A 58 -7.59 -7.39 3.78
C ASP A 58 -7.90 -8.84 3.41
N ILE A 59 -8.06 -9.68 4.43
CA ILE A 59 -8.34 -11.11 4.29
C ILE A 59 -9.86 -11.31 4.29
N ALA A 60 -10.48 -10.96 3.17
CA ALA A 60 -11.89 -11.18 2.90
C ALA A 60 -12.09 -12.26 1.80
N LEU A 61 -13.34 -12.57 1.45
CA LEU A 61 -13.66 -13.47 0.33
C LEU A 61 -12.96 -13.01 -0.98
N LEU A 62 -12.86 -11.69 -1.16
CA LEU A 62 -12.02 -11.05 -2.16
C LEU A 62 -10.86 -10.36 -1.46
N PRO A 63 -9.65 -10.95 -1.48
CA PRO A 63 -8.52 -10.37 -0.80
C PRO A 63 -8.06 -9.07 -1.48
N ARG A 64 -7.61 -8.11 -0.68
CA ARG A 64 -7.07 -6.83 -1.16
C ARG A 64 -5.76 -6.49 -0.47
N LEU A 65 -4.86 -5.85 -1.19
CA LEU A 65 -3.60 -5.35 -0.66
C LEU A 65 -3.59 -3.83 -0.80
N PHE A 66 -3.26 -3.12 0.27
CA PHE A 66 -3.08 -1.67 0.24
C PHE A 66 -1.63 -1.37 0.64
N ALA A 67 -0.84 -0.95 -0.32
CA ALA A 67 0.55 -0.57 -0.11
C ALA A 67 0.64 0.94 0.06
N ARG A 68 1.12 1.41 1.21
CA ARG A 68 1.33 2.83 1.48
C ARG A 68 2.78 3.19 1.35
N PHE A 69 3.01 4.25 0.60
CA PHE A 69 4.33 4.77 0.32
C PHE A 69 4.47 6.19 0.84
N LYS A 70 5.69 6.53 1.24
CA LYS A 70 6.09 7.91 1.52
C LYS A 70 7.15 8.32 0.52
N GLN A 71 7.03 9.53 -0.03
CA GLN A 71 8.10 10.12 -0.83
C GLN A 71 9.22 10.57 0.12
N VAL A 72 10.43 10.06 -0.09
CA VAL A 72 11.62 10.38 0.72
C VAL A 72 12.59 11.32 0.01
N HIS A 73 12.58 11.31 -1.32
CA HIS A 73 13.28 12.29 -2.15
C HIS A 73 12.58 12.46 -3.50
N THR A 74 12.98 13.49 -4.24
CA THR A 74 12.45 13.76 -5.57
C THR A 74 13.53 13.47 -6.61
N ILE A 75 13.10 12.88 -7.73
CA ILE A 75 13.93 12.62 -8.90
C ILE A 75 13.42 13.45 -10.09
N SER A 76 14.28 13.72 -11.06
CA SER A 76 13.96 14.49 -12.27
C SER A 76 13.01 13.74 -13.21
N GLU A 77 12.39 14.46 -14.14
CA GLU A 77 11.50 13.85 -15.15
C GLU A 77 12.27 12.86 -16.06
N GLU A 78 13.55 13.14 -16.36
CA GLU A 78 14.41 12.23 -17.10
C GLU A 78 14.67 10.93 -16.32
N GLU A 79 14.91 11.04 -15.01
CA GLU A 79 15.09 9.88 -14.12
C GLU A 79 13.79 9.06 -14.02
N ARG A 80 12.64 9.72 -13.85
CA ARG A 80 11.32 9.06 -13.86
C ARG A 80 11.12 8.26 -15.13
N LYS A 81 11.40 8.87 -16.30
CA LYS A 81 11.29 8.21 -17.59
C LYS A 81 12.23 7.02 -17.72
N ALA A 82 13.48 7.16 -17.29
CA ALA A 82 14.46 6.08 -17.34
C ALA A 82 14.03 4.86 -16.52
N ILE A 83 13.53 5.06 -15.30
CA ILE A 83 13.02 3.98 -14.45
C ILE A 83 11.76 3.34 -15.05
N LEU A 84 10.84 4.13 -15.60
CA LEU A 84 9.65 3.59 -16.28
C LEU A 84 10.01 2.75 -17.52
N ASP A 85 11.01 3.16 -18.29
CA ASP A 85 11.48 2.39 -19.46
C ASP A 85 12.20 1.10 -19.03
N LYS A 86 13.07 1.17 -18.00
CA LYS A 86 13.75 0.01 -17.37
C LYS A 86 12.74 -1.04 -16.89
N THR A 87 11.64 -0.60 -16.28
CA THR A 87 10.65 -1.45 -15.62
C THR A 87 9.45 -1.83 -16.50
N LYS A 88 9.40 -1.36 -17.76
CA LYS A 88 8.26 -1.49 -18.68
C LYS A 88 7.74 -2.93 -18.88
N LYS A 89 8.62 -3.93 -18.79
CA LYS A 89 8.24 -5.35 -18.88
C LYS A 89 7.55 -5.87 -17.62
N ASN A 90 7.86 -5.30 -16.46
CA ASN A 90 7.20 -5.60 -15.20
C ASN A 90 5.96 -4.70 -15.06
N LYS A 91 4.83 -5.14 -15.62
CA LYS A 91 3.57 -4.39 -15.60
C LYS A 91 3.11 -4.00 -14.20
N PHE A 92 3.41 -4.83 -13.20
CA PHE A 92 3.04 -4.57 -11.80
C PHE A 92 3.83 -3.40 -11.22
N LEU A 93 5.16 -3.43 -11.33
CA LEU A 93 6.02 -2.36 -10.88
C LEU A 93 5.78 -1.07 -11.67
N ASN A 94 5.62 -1.16 -12.99
CA ASN A 94 5.36 0.00 -13.83
C ASN A 94 4.04 0.70 -13.44
N PHE A 95 3.00 -0.08 -13.11
CA PHE A 95 1.75 0.47 -12.57
C PHE A 95 1.97 1.21 -11.26
N ILE A 96 2.72 0.62 -10.31
CA ILE A 96 3.04 1.25 -9.03
C ILE A 96 3.75 2.58 -9.25
N LEU A 97 4.83 2.60 -10.05
CA LEU A 97 5.62 3.79 -10.31
C LEU A 97 4.80 4.91 -10.97
N ILE A 98 3.96 4.57 -11.97
CA ILE A 98 3.06 5.55 -12.59
C ILE A 98 2.09 6.13 -11.56
N GLY A 99 1.53 5.30 -10.68
CA GLY A 99 0.63 5.76 -9.61
C GLY A 99 1.32 6.71 -8.64
N LEU A 100 2.55 6.39 -8.24
CA LEU A 100 3.35 7.21 -7.34
C LEU A 100 3.73 8.56 -7.96
N PHE A 101 4.24 8.58 -9.19
CA PHE A 101 4.60 9.82 -9.86
C PHE A 101 3.39 10.72 -10.09
N LYS A 102 2.26 10.16 -10.55
CA LYS A 102 1.01 10.94 -10.70
C LYS A 102 0.52 11.52 -9.38
N ALA A 103 0.66 10.81 -8.28
CA ALA A 103 0.28 11.33 -6.97
C ALA A 103 1.15 12.52 -6.55
N VAL A 104 2.45 12.49 -6.88
CA VAL A 104 3.36 13.63 -6.67
C VAL A 104 3.01 14.80 -7.58
N ASP A 105 2.63 14.55 -8.83
CA ASP A 105 2.21 15.61 -9.75
C ASP A 105 0.95 16.34 -9.21
N ILE A 106 -0.03 15.58 -8.71
CA ILE A 106 -1.23 16.13 -8.06
C ILE A 106 -0.85 16.94 -6.81
N LYS A 107 0.13 16.52 -6.01
CA LYS A 107 0.65 17.32 -4.87
C LYS A 107 1.13 18.70 -5.34
N GLY A 108 1.80 18.77 -6.49
CA GLY A 108 2.26 20.03 -7.07
C GLY A 108 1.13 20.97 -7.48
N GLU A 109 -0.02 20.41 -7.87
CA GLU A 109 -1.19 21.15 -8.36
C GLU A 109 -2.18 21.52 -7.24
N VAL A 110 -2.25 20.75 -6.17
CA VAL A 110 -3.23 20.89 -5.08
C VAL A 110 -2.56 21.41 -3.81
N LYS A 111 -2.99 22.58 -3.33
CA LYS A 111 -2.59 23.12 -2.02
C LYS A 111 -3.77 23.08 -1.05
N ILE A 112 -3.55 22.49 0.12
CA ILE A 112 -4.52 22.44 1.22
C ILE A 112 -3.90 23.17 2.40
N ASP A 113 -4.58 24.21 2.90
CA ASP A 113 -4.06 25.01 4.01
C ASP A 113 -3.74 24.15 5.24
N SER A 114 -2.52 24.29 5.74
CA SER A 114 -2.01 23.54 6.90
C SER A 114 -2.00 22.01 6.73
N MET A 115 -1.99 21.47 5.50
CA MET A 115 -1.84 20.03 5.27
C MET A 115 -0.84 19.76 4.14
N ASP A 116 0.01 18.76 4.32
CA ASP A 116 0.89 18.25 3.26
C ASP A 116 0.55 16.81 2.91
N LEU A 117 0.89 16.38 1.69
CA LEU A 117 0.82 14.99 1.28
C LEU A 117 1.82 14.17 2.10
N GLU A 118 1.32 13.31 2.98
CA GLU A 118 2.13 12.48 3.86
C GLU A 118 2.35 11.08 3.28
N GLU A 119 1.30 10.49 2.71
CA GLU A 119 1.32 9.10 2.24
C GLU A 119 0.54 8.94 0.93
N ILE A 120 0.96 7.99 0.12
CA ILE A 120 0.25 7.55 -1.10
C ILE A 120 -0.13 6.08 -0.88
N GLU A 121 -1.41 5.78 -0.85
CA GLU A 121 -1.93 4.41 -0.72
C GLU A 121 -2.33 3.89 -2.11
N LEU A 122 -1.72 2.78 -2.53
CA LEU A 122 -2.07 2.06 -3.73
C LEU A 122 -2.85 0.80 -3.37
N GLU A 123 -4.05 0.65 -3.92
CA GLU A 123 -4.78 -0.61 -3.88
C GLU A 123 -4.25 -1.54 -4.98
N ILE A 124 -3.61 -2.61 -4.53
CA ILE A 124 -3.05 -3.65 -5.36
C ILE A 124 -4.04 -4.82 -5.35
N GLY A 125 -4.79 -4.99 -6.44
CA GLY A 125 -5.88 -5.97 -6.50
C GLY A 125 -6.66 -5.96 -7.81
N LEU A 126 -7.97 -6.25 -7.73
CA LEU A 126 -8.85 -6.34 -8.92
C LEU A 126 -9.04 -5.00 -9.62
N THR A 127 -9.11 -3.91 -8.85
CA THR A 127 -9.26 -2.55 -9.37
C THR A 127 -8.08 -1.73 -8.85
N PRO A 128 -7.12 -1.39 -9.72
CA PRO A 128 -6.00 -0.56 -9.30
C PRO A 128 -6.49 0.85 -8.97
N SER A 129 -6.21 1.33 -7.77
CA SER A 129 -6.58 2.67 -7.32
C SER A 129 -5.43 3.32 -6.54
N ALA A 130 -5.40 4.66 -6.52
CA ALA A 130 -4.44 5.44 -5.75
C ALA A 130 -5.19 6.45 -4.90
N LYS A 131 -4.80 6.56 -3.63
CA LYS A 131 -5.34 7.54 -2.68
C LYS A 131 -4.20 8.38 -2.13
N LEU A 132 -4.38 9.70 -2.20
CA LEU A 132 -3.48 10.68 -1.61
C LEU A 132 -3.94 10.97 -0.18
N ILE A 133 -3.04 10.81 0.79
CA ILE A 133 -3.32 11.03 2.21
C ILE A 133 -2.60 12.30 2.65
N PHE A 134 -3.37 13.36 2.84
CA PHE A 134 -2.87 14.63 3.38
C PHE A 134 -2.99 14.64 4.90
N ARG A 135 -1.98 15.16 5.60
CA ARG A 135 -1.99 15.31 7.06
C ARG A 135 -1.53 16.72 7.46
N ARG A 136 -2.04 17.19 8.58
CA ARG A 136 -1.61 18.45 9.21
C ARG A 136 -0.26 18.24 9.89
N GLU A 137 0.70 19.15 9.66
CA GLU A 137 2.03 19.10 10.28
C GLU A 137 1.96 19.15 11.81
N GLU A 138 0.98 19.86 12.37
CA GLU A 138 0.65 19.83 13.79
C GLU A 138 -0.08 18.54 14.15
N ARG A 139 0.67 17.45 14.23
CA ARG A 139 0.21 16.24 14.91
C ARG A 139 -0.05 16.63 16.37
N LEU A 140 -1.32 16.56 16.80
CA LEU A 140 -1.67 16.45 18.22
C LEU A 140 -0.78 15.33 18.78
N LYS A 141 0.24 15.70 19.56
CA LYS A 141 1.15 14.83 20.31
C LYS A 141 0.40 14.11 21.45
N LEU A 142 -0.76 13.54 21.18
CA LEU A 142 -1.67 13.03 22.20
C LEU A 142 -1.87 11.52 22.17
N MET A 143 -1.17 10.77 21.33
CA MET A 143 -1.30 9.31 21.34
C MET A 143 0.04 8.64 20.98
N GLU A 144 1.00 8.71 21.89
CA GLU A 144 2.01 7.66 22.11
C GLU A 144 1.80 7.09 23.52
#